data_AF-A0A540M2N4-F1
#
_entry.id   AF-A0A540M2N4-F1
#
_cell.length_a   1.000
_cell.length_b   1.000
_cell.length_c   1.000
_cell.angle_alpha   90.00
_cell.angle_beta   90.00
_cell.angle_gamma   90.00
#
_symmetry.space_group_name_H-M   'P 1'
#
loop_
_entity.id
_entity.type
_entity.pdbx_description
1 polymer ?
#
loop_
_entity_poly.entity_id
_entity_poly.type
_entity_poly.pdbx_seq_one_letter_code
_entity_poly.pdbx_strand_id
1 'polypeptide(L)'
;MALWSSPSNSSPKGIVITVPALVLTASVAAVFFFFLLYSLSSPCTCGGRDAGGAASAIIARAGDVGGPSVGVAEGGGGGGETIWSSKEDVEWVKDQIRVNGLHMQDNVLRKGINPRTRAQQLQDLLEFKGVSHYEGPDSENHTALPCPGELLTEEHHSNYGEPWAGGRDVFEFLAQSSHLKPDSIVLEIGCGTLRVGLHFIRYLNPGHFHCLERDDLSLMAAFRYELPSQGLLHKRPLIVKGDNMDFSRFGSDVVYDLIYASAVFLHMPDKLVWVGLERLTNKLKPYDGRIFVSHNIKFCSRLGGDECTKRLTNLGLEYVRKHTHDSLLFNHYEIWFEFRRTKA
;
A
#
# COMPACT_ATOMS: atom_id res chain seq x y z
N MET A 1 29.55 65.85 11.05
CA MET A 1 30.78 65.47 11.77
C MET A 1 30.44 65.33 13.24
N ALA A 2 30.35 64.10 13.74
CA ALA A 2 30.41 63.77 15.16
C ALA A 2 30.74 62.27 15.27
N LEU A 3 31.62 61.97 16.22
CA LEU A 3 32.54 60.84 16.25
C LEU A 3 31.89 59.52 16.70
N TRP A 4 32.34 58.42 16.10
CA TRP A 4 32.08 57.04 16.52
C TRP A 4 32.82 56.71 17.82
N SER A 5 32.11 56.03 18.71
CA SER A 5 32.57 55.42 19.96
C SER A 5 33.07 53.98 19.73
N SER A 6 34.17 53.64 20.40
CA SER A 6 34.82 52.32 20.37
C SER A 6 34.03 51.22 21.10
N PRO A 7 34.19 49.93 20.73
CA PRO A 7 33.54 48.81 21.41
C PRO A 7 34.35 48.31 22.63
N SER A 8 33.64 47.85 23.67
CA SER A 8 34.23 47.19 24.84
C SER A 8 34.29 45.67 24.63
N ASN A 9 35.44 45.09 25.00
CA ASN A 9 35.79 43.68 24.86
C ASN A 9 35.23 42.88 26.05
N SER A 10 34.47 41.81 25.80
CA SER A 10 34.02 40.84 26.82
C SER A 10 34.99 39.67 26.93
N SER A 11 35.46 39.36 28.15
CA SER A 11 36.29 38.19 28.45
C SER A 11 35.47 36.88 28.51
N PRO A 12 36.08 35.71 28.18
CA PRO A 12 35.39 34.42 28.22
C PRO A 12 35.32 33.86 29.66
N LYS A 13 34.14 33.41 30.08
CA LYS A 13 33.93 32.69 31.34
C LYS A 13 34.44 31.25 31.20
N GLY A 14 35.41 30.86 32.02
CA GLY A 14 35.89 29.48 32.11
C GLY A 14 34.85 28.56 32.75
N ILE A 15 34.71 27.35 32.19
CA ILE A 15 33.84 26.29 32.70
C ILE A 15 34.62 25.52 33.78
N VAL A 16 34.11 25.53 35.02
CA VAL A 16 34.65 24.74 36.13
C VAL A 16 33.84 23.45 36.24
N ILE A 17 34.46 22.32 35.89
CA ILE A 17 33.87 20.98 36.05
C ILE A 17 34.27 20.45 37.43
N THR A 18 33.29 20.05 38.23
CA THR A 18 33.53 19.53 39.58
C THR A 18 34.02 18.08 39.53
N VAL A 19 34.94 17.72 40.43
CA VAL A 19 35.55 16.37 40.53
C VAL A 19 34.51 15.24 40.57
N PRO A 20 33.34 15.35 41.25
CA PRO A 20 32.31 14.31 41.23
C PRO A 20 31.71 14.06 39.84
N ALA A 21 31.57 15.09 39.01
CA ALA A 21 31.05 14.95 37.64
C ALA A 21 32.03 14.20 36.73
N LEU A 22 33.34 14.35 36.98
CA LEU A 22 34.40 13.67 36.23
C LEU A 22 34.51 12.18 36.60
N VAL A 23 34.23 11.83 37.86
CA VAL A 23 34.16 10.44 38.31
C VAL A 23 32.91 9.73 37.75
N LEU A 24 31.77 10.43 37.69
CA LEU A 24 30.55 9.88 37.12
C LEU A 24 30.70 9.58 35.63
N THR A 25 31.28 10.49 34.84
CA THR A 25 31.49 10.27 33.40
C THR A 25 32.50 9.17 33.11
N ALA A 26 33.56 9.03 33.92
CA ALA A 26 34.50 7.92 33.81
C ALA A 26 33.84 6.56 34.11
N SER A 27 32.91 6.51 35.08
CA SER A 27 32.19 5.27 35.43
C SER A 27 31.23 4.79 34.34
N VAL A 28 30.52 5.71 33.68
CA VAL A 28 29.60 5.38 32.57
C VAL A 28 30.38 4.90 31.34
N ALA A 29 31.52 5.51 31.04
CA ALA A 29 32.39 5.07 29.93
C ALA A 29 32.95 3.66 30.17
N ALA A 30 33.35 3.33 31.40
CA ALA A 30 33.85 1.99 31.74
C ALA A 30 32.79 0.90 31.58
N VAL A 31 31.53 1.17 31.98
CA VAL A 31 30.41 0.24 31.81
C VAL A 31 30.11 0.03 30.32
N PHE A 32 30.13 1.10 29.51
CA PHE A 32 29.92 1.00 28.06
C PHE A 32 31.01 0.17 27.36
N PHE A 33 32.28 0.34 27.75
CA PHE A 33 33.39 -0.47 27.24
C PHE A 33 33.27 -1.95 27.65
N PHE A 34 32.78 -2.23 28.85
CA PHE A 34 32.57 -3.61 29.32
C PHE A 34 31.47 -4.32 28.53
N PHE A 35 30.37 -3.63 28.19
CA PHE A 35 29.31 -4.18 27.33
C PHE A 35 29.76 -4.40 25.88
N LEU A 36 30.58 -3.50 25.33
CA LEU A 36 31.17 -3.66 23.99
C LEU A 36 32.12 -4.86 23.93
N LEU A 37 32.98 -5.03 24.94
CA LEU A 37 33.91 -6.17 25.01
C LEU A 37 33.19 -7.50 25.25
N TYR A 38 32.10 -7.52 26.01
CA TYR A 38 31.27 -8.71 26.22
C TYR A 38 30.52 -9.13 24.94
N SER A 39 30.07 -8.15 24.14
CA SER A 39 29.40 -8.41 22.86
C SER A 39 30.35 -8.95 21.78
N LEU A 40 31.64 -8.64 21.89
CA LEU A 40 32.69 -9.13 20.98
C LEU A 40 33.28 -10.49 21.38
N SER A 41 32.92 -11.03 22.55
CA SER A 41 33.53 -12.25 23.12
C SER A 41 32.54 -13.39 23.33
N SER A 42 31.50 -13.50 22.50
CA SER A 42 30.70 -14.74 22.43
C SER A 42 31.42 -15.79 21.56
N PRO A 43 31.79 -16.97 22.10
CA PRO A 43 32.47 -18.01 21.34
C PRO A 43 31.47 -18.79 20.48
N CYS A 44 31.49 -18.54 19.17
CA CYS A 44 30.83 -19.39 18.19
C CYS A 44 31.52 -20.76 18.15
N THR A 45 30.85 -21.79 18.66
CA THR A 45 31.28 -23.19 18.54
C THR A 45 30.75 -23.72 17.21
N CYS A 46 31.59 -23.72 16.17
CA CYS A 46 31.36 -24.50 14.96
C CYS A 46 32.54 -25.46 14.80
N GLY A 47 32.25 -26.76 14.89
CA GLY A 47 33.23 -27.83 14.82
C GLY A 47 34.03 -27.81 13.51
N GLY A 48 35.34 -28.00 13.66
CA GLY A 48 36.27 -27.99 12.56
C GLY A 48 36.19 -29.22 11.65
N ARG A 49 36.65 -29.03 10.42
CA ARG A 49 37.56 -29.96 9.75
C ARG A 49 38.39 -29.19 8.73
N ASP A 50 39.70 -29.31 8.92
CA ASP A 50 40.79 -28.72 8.14
C ASP A 50 40.82 -29.20 6.69
N ALA A 51 41.20 -28.32 5.76
CA ALA A 51 42.53 -28.33 5.15
C ALA A 51 42.63 -27.38 3.93
N GLY A 52 43.44 -26.33 4.07
CA GLY A 52 44.47 -25.93 3.10
C GLY A 52 44.09 -25.27 1.78
N GLY A 53 44.55 -24.02 1.61
CA GLY A 53 45.29 -23.66 0.40
C GLY A 53 44.70 -22.57 -0.51
N ALA A 54 45.24 -21.37 -0.34
CA ALA A 54 45.64 -20.40 -1.37
C ALA A 54 44.63 -19.89 -2.42
N ALA A 55 44.59 -18.55 -2.48
CA ALA A 55 43.95 -17.74 -3.49
C ALA A 55 44.41 -18.06 -4.93
N SER A 56 43.46 -18.05 -5.88
CA SER A 56 43.60 -17.31 -7.14
C SER A 56 42.29 -17.32 -7.93
N ALA A 57 41.96 -16.15 -8.48
CA ALA A 57 40.99 -15.97 -9.53
C ALA A 57 41.37 -16.81 -10.76
N ILE A 58 40.37 -17.34 -11.49
CA ILE A 58 40.36 -17.48 -12.95
C ILE A 58 38.94 -17.84 -13.42
N ILE A 59 38.59 -17.22 -14.54
CA ILE A 59 37.44 -17.41 -15.42
C ILE A 59 37.43 -18.81 -16.02
N ALA A 60 36.28 -19.52 -16.07
CA ALA A 60 35.90 -20.34 -17.22
C ALA A 60 34.44 -20.83 -17.21
N ARG A 61 33.95 -20.99 -18.44
CA ARG A 61 32.64 -21.35 -18.97
C ARG A 61 32.04 -22.72 -18.55
N ALA A 62 30.70 -22.71 -18.54
CA ALA A 62 29.72 -23.63 -19.15
C ALA A 62 30.04 -25.13 -19.32
N GLY A 63 29.11 -25.98 -18.84
CA GLY A 63 28.87 -27.32 -19.36
C GLY A 63 28.21 -28.31 -18.39
N ASP A 64 26.96 -28.67 -18.70
CA ASP A 64 26.31 -29.99 -18.54
C ASP A 64 25.45 -30.39 -17.30
N VAL A 65 24.15 -30.51 -17.60
CA VAL A 65 23.14 -31.57 -17.30
C VAL A 65 22.88 -32.04 -15.86
N GLY A 66 21.61 -31.86 -15.44
CA GLY A 66 20.94 -32.70 -14.42
C GLY A 66 19.79 -31.97 -13.69
N GLY A 67 18.53 -32.24 -14.03
CA GLY A 67 17.38 -31.88 -13.17
C GLY A 67 17.43 -32.65 -11.84
N PRO A 68 16.78 -32.20 -10.74
CA PRO A 68 15.31 -32.10 -10.66
C PRO A 68 14.73 -30.97 -9.75
N SER A 69 13.40 -30.86 -9.75
CA SER A 69 12.51 -30.36 -8.68
C SER A 69 12.77 -28.96 -8.10
N VAL A 70 11.97 -27.99 -8.53
CA VAL A 70 11.76 -26.74 -7.78
C VAL A 70 10.81 -27.03 -6.62
N GLY A 71 11.39 -27.35 -5.46
CA GLY A 71 10.69 -27.24 -4.19
C GLY A 71 10.49 -25.76 -3.88
N VAL A 72 9.22 -25.36 -3.75
CA VAL A 72 8.87 -24.05 -3.19
C VAL A 72 9.23 -24.09 -1.71
N ALA A 73 10.35 -23.47 -1.36
CA ALA A 73 10.69 -23.21 0.02
C ALA A 73 9.82 -22.03 0.51
N GLU A 74 8.67 -22.36 1.10
CA GLU A 74 8.03 -21.49 2.09
C GLU A 74 8.75 -21.66 3.43
N GLY A 75 9.29 -20.55 3.92
CA GLY A 75 9.86 -20.35 5.26
C GLY A 75 10.39 -18.93 5.25
N GLY A 76 9.81 -17.96 5.96
CA GLY A 76 9.45 -18.00 7.37
C GLY A 76 10.44 -17.11 8.10
N GLY A 77 9.99 -15.92 8.54
CA GLY A 77 10.74 -15.04 9.43
C GLY A 77 11.69 -14.06 8.75
N GLY A 78 11.18 -12.87 8.44
CA GLY A 78 11.99 -11.69 8.15
C GLY A 78 11.10 -10.48 8.31
N GLY A 79 11.42 -9.59 9.26
CA GLY A 79 10.72 -8.32 9.39
C GLY A 79 10.70 -7.65 8.02
N GLY A 80 9.51 -7.53 7.45
CA GLY A 80 9.35 -6.85 6.18
C GLY A 80 9.72 -5.40 6.40
N GLU A 81 10.96 -5.03 6.06
CA GLU A 81 11.27 -3.63 5.81
C GLU A 81 10.25 -3.14 4.80
N THR A 82 9.45 -2.16 5.21
CA THR A 82 8.48 -1.58 4.33
C THR A 82 9.23 -0.86 3.22
N ILE A 83 9.21 -1.42 2.01
CA ILE A 83 9.90 -0.88 0.84
C ILE A 83 9.04 0.29 0.33
N TRP A 84 9.50 1.52 0.58
CA TRP A 84 8.93 2.75 0.03
C TRP A 84 9.84 3.30 -1.05
N SER A 85 9.27 3.97 -2.05
CA SER A 85 10.06 4.76 -3.00
C SER A 85 10.58 6.00 -2.29
N SER A 86 11.89 6.08 -2.04
CA SER A 86 12.56 7.25 -1.47
C SER A 86 12.74 8.35 -2.52
N LYS A 87 13.10 9.56 -2.06
CA LYS A 87 13.44 10.66 -2.98
C LYS A 87 14.66 10.30 -3.84
N GLU A 88 15.62 9.59 -3.26
CA GLU A 88 16.81 9.09 -3.94
C GLU A 88 16.44 8.07 -5.02
N ASP A 89 15.46 7.18 -4.77
CA ASP A 89 14.96 6.23 -5.78
C ASP A 89 14.33 6.96 -6.97
N VAL A 90 13.54 8.01 -6.70
CA VAL A 90 12.90 8.82 -7.74
C VAL A 90 13.93 9.54 -8.60
N GLU A 91 14.92 10.19 -7.98
CA GLU A 91 15.99 10.86 -8.72
C GLU A 91 16.85 9.85 -9.49
N TRP A 92 17.10 8.67 -8.94
CA TRP A 92 17.77 7.59 -9.66
C TRP A 92 16.99 7.16 -10.91
N VAL A 93 15.67 6.95 -10.82
CA VAL A 93 14.84 6.61 -12.00
C VAL A 93 14.86 7.72 -13.04
N LYS A 94 14.75 8.99 -12.62
CA LYS A 94 14.86 10.14 -13.55
C LYS A 94 16.21 10.18 -14.26
N ASP A 95 17.29 9.92 -13.52
CA ASP A 95 18.64 9.84 -14.07
C ASP A 95 18.75 8.67 -15.06
N GLN A 96 18.20 7.49 -14.73
CA GLN A 96 18.16 6.35 -15.65
C GLN A 96 17.43 6.69 -16.95
N ILE A 97 16.27 7.34 -16.88
CA ILE A 97 15.52 7.78 -18.06
C ILE A 97 16.37 8.73 -18.91
N ARG A 98 17.02 9.72 -18.28
CA ARG A 98 17.86 10.71 -18.96
C ARG A 98 19.09 10.09 -19.63
N VAL A 99 19.87 9.28 -18.89
CA VAL A 99 21.13 8.70 -19.42
C VAL A 99 20.88 7.67 -20.53
N ASN A 100 19.73 7.00 -20.51
CA ASN A 100 19.32 6.09 -21.58
C ASN A 100 18.65 6.81 -22.76
N GLY A 101 18.52 8.15 -22.74
CA GLY A 101 17.86 8.90 -23.80
C GLY A 101 16.40 8.50 -24.01
N LEU A 102 15.72 8.05 -22.95
CA LEU A 102 14.33 7.62 -23.01
C LEU A 102 13.43 8.85 -23.02
N HIS A 103 12.55 8.91 -24.01
CA HIS A 103 11.54 9.97 -24.14
C HIS A 103 10.17 9.32 -24.37
N MET A 104 9.13 9.90 -23.77
CA MET A 104 7.76 9.50 -24.07
C MET A 104 7.49 9.71 -25.56
N GLN A 105 7.23 8.60 -26.26
CA GLN A 105 6.87 8.62 -27.67
C GLN A 105 5.35 8.71 -27.80
N ASP A 106 4.89 9.27 -28.91
CA ASP A 106 3.48 9.18 -29.27
C ASP A 106 3.06 7.72 -29.39
N ASN A 107 1.84 7.41 -28.94
CA ASN A 107 1.32 6.05 -28.96
C ASN A 107 0.92 5.66 -30.39
N VAL A 108 1.90 5.28 -31.21
CA VAL A 108 1.72 4.83 -32.60
C VAL A 108 1.77 3.30 -32.72
N LEU A 109 0.95 2.76 -33.63
CA LEU A 109 0.90 1.34 -33.97
C LEU A 109 2.29 0.84 -34.41
N ARG A 110 2.83 -0.18 -33.75
CA ARG A 110 4.16 -0.74 -34.05
C ARG A 110 4.02 -2.04 -34.84
N LYS A 111 4.81 -2.19 -35.91
CA LYS A 111 4.82 -3.41 -36.74
C LYS A 111 5.19 -4.64 -35.89
N GLY A 112 4.36 -5.67 -35.90
CA GLY A 112 4.53 -6.90 -35.09
C GLY A 112 3.87 -6.87 -33.72
N ILE A 113 3.38 -5.71 -33.28
CA ILE A 113 2.51 -5.55 -32.10
C ILE A 113 1.22 -4.95 -32.65
N ASN A 114 0.29 -5.80 -33.10
CA ASN A 114 -1.03 -5.32 -33.50
C ASN A 114 -1.83 -5.10 -32.21
N PRO A 115 -2.06 -3.85 -31.76
CA PRO A 115 -2.83 -3.62 -30.54
C PRO A 115 -4.28 -3.91 -30.88
N ARG A 116 -4.68 -5.15 -30.61
CA ARG A 116 -6.10 -5.50 -30.58
C ARG A 116 -6.75 -4.65 -29.50
N THR A 117 -7.86 -4.01 -29.82
CA THR A 117 -8.72 -3.40 -28.79
C THR A 117 -9.24 -4.51 -27.87
N ARG A 118 -9.66 -4.17 -26.64
CA ARG A 118 -10.28 -5.16 -25.75
C ARG A 118 -11.48 -5.84 -26.40
N ALA A 119 -12.27 -5.10 -27.18
CA ALA A 119 -13.36 -5.65 -27.98
C ALA A 119 -12.89 -6.64 -29.06
N GLN A 120 -11.77 -6.39 -29.75
CA GLN A 120 -11.20 -7.34 -30.71
C GLN A 120 -10.67 -8.59 -30.00
N GLN A 121 -10.02 -8.43 -28.84
CA GLN A 121 -9.59 -9.55 -28.00
C GLN A 121 -10.78 -10.39 -27.53
N LEU A 122 -11.89 -9.73 -27.17
CA LEU A 122 -13.11 -10.40 -26.72
C LEU A 122 -13.73 -11.18 -27.88
N GLN A 123 -13.81 -10.58 -29.06
CA GLN A 123 -14.30 -11.26 -30.26
C GLN A 123 -13.47 -12.51 -30.56
N ASP A 124 -12.15 -12.42 -30.51
CA ASP A 124 -11.28 -13.58 -30.69
C ASP A 124 -11.53 -14.66 -29.62
N LEU A 125 -11.73 -14.25 -28.35
CA LEU A 125 -12.02 -15.17 -27.27
C LEU A 125 -13.34 -15.92 -27.50
N LEU A 126 -14.37 -15.22 -27.97
CA LEU A 126 -15.68 -15.77 -28.29
C LEU A 126 -15.63 -16.69 -29.52
N GLU A 127 -14.90 -16.30 -30.56
CA GLU A 127 -14.77 -17.07 -31.81
C GLU A 127 -13.91 -18.33 -31.62
N PHE A 128 -12.82 -18.23 -30.87
CA PHE A 128 -11.84 -19.29 -30.68
C PHE A 128 -11.96 -20.01 -29.33
N LYS A 129 -13.09 -19.86 -28.63
CA LYS A 129 -13.42 -20.52 -27.35
C LYS A 129 -12.31 -20.42 -26.29
N GLY A 130 -11.71 -19.25 -26.15
CA GLY A 130 -10.81 -18.93 -25.04
C GLY A 130 -9.58 -19.83 -24.86
N VAL A 131 -8.92 -20.24 -25.95
CA VAL A 131 -7.73 -21.12 -25.95
C VAL A 131 -8.05 -22.59 -25.58
N SER A 132 -9.31 -22.91 -25.31
CA SER A 132 -9.76 -24.28 -25.10
C SER A 132 -9.95 -24.98 -26.45
N HIS A 133 -8.98 -25.81 -26.85
CA HIS A 133 -9.05 -26.63 -28.06
C HIS A 133 -9.96 -27.87 -27.93
N TYR A 134 -10.76 -27.98 -26.86
CA TYR A 134 -11.62 -29.14 -26.65
C TYR A 134 -12.87 -29.07 -27.54
N GLU A 135 -12.90 -29.94 -28.56
CA GLU A 135 -14.06 -30.19 -29.41
C GLU A 135 -14.83 -31.44 -28.95
N GLY A 136 -16.12 -31.53 -29.29
CA GLY A 136 -16.92 -32.73 -29.06
C GLY A 136 -17.50 -32.84 -27.63
N PRO A 137 -17.75 -34.07 -27.12
CA PRO A 137 -18.50 -34.31 -25.88
C PRO A 137 -17.91 -33.67 -24.61
N ASP A 138 -16.60 -33.37 -24.62
CA ASP A 138 -15.88 -32.76 -23.50
C ASP A 138 -15.87 -31.23 -23.55
N SER A 139 -16.53 -30.60 -24.54
CA SER A 139 -16.60 -29.14 -24.66
C SER A 139 -17.36 -28.45 -23.53
N GLU A 140 -18.12 -29.20 -22.73
CA GLU A 140 -18.83 -28.69 -21.55
C GLU A 140 -18.06 -28.99 -20.25
N ASN A 141 -16.97 -29.77 -20.32
CA ASN A 141 -16.16 -30.17 -19.18
C ASN A 141 -15.13 -29.07 -18.88
N HIS A 142 -15.61 -27.95 -18.34
CA HIS A 142 -14.80 -26.78 -18.03
C HIS A 142 -14.51 -26.63 -16.54
N THR A 143 -13.80 -25.55 -16.19
CA THR A 143 -13.39 -25.23 -14.82
C THR A 143 -14.58 -25.25 -13.85
N ALA A 144 -14.31 -25.54 -12.57
CA ALA A 144 -15.33 -25.53 -11.51
C ALA A 144 -16.03 -24.15 -11.34
N LEU A 145 -15.48 -23.08 -11.94
CA LEU A 145 -16.00 -21.73 -11.89
C LEU A 145 -15.68 -21.00 -13.21
N PRO A 146 -16.64 -20.90 -14.17
CA PRO A 146 -16.40 -20.21 -15.43
C PRO A 146 -16.21 -18.70 -15.22
N CYS A 147 -15.34 -18.07 -16.02
CA CYS A 147 -15.10 -16.63 -16.01
C CYS A 147 -15.65 -16.01 -17.32
N PRO A 148 -16.53 -14.99 -17.24
CA PRO A 148 -17.01 -14.26 -18.42
C PRO A 148 -15.87 -13.74 -19.30
N GLY A 149 -16.07 -13.77 -20.63
CA GLY A 149 -15.04 -13.40 -21.59
C GLY A 149 -14.56 -11.95 -21.46
N GLU A 150 -15.48 -11.05 -21.12
CA GLU A 150 -15.22 -9.63 -20.91
C GLU A 150 -14.23 -9.39 -19.76
N LEU A 151 -14.25 -10.25 -18.74
CA LEU A 151 -13.28 -10.19 -17.65
C LEU A 151 -11.92 -10.74 -18.08
N LEU A 152 -11.91 -11.75 -18.95
CA LEU A 152 -10.67 -12.36 -19.47
C LEU A 152 -9.88 -11.42 -20.37
N THR A 153 -10.55 -10.43 -20.98
CA THR A 153 -9.91 -9.34 -21.75
C THR A 153 -9.69 -8.07 -20.92
N GLU A 154 -9.89 -8.17 -19.60
CA GLU A 154 -9.67 -7.10 -18.63
C GLU A 154 -10.44 -5.81 -18.96
N GLU A 155 -11.64 -5.93 -19.56
CA GLU A 155 -12.47 -4.76 -19.89
C GLU A 155 -12.82 -3.93 -18.65
N HIS A 156 -13.02 -4.59 -17.52
CA HIS A 156 -13.33 -3.97 -16.24
C HIS A 156 -12.25 -2.99 -15.76
N HIS A 157 -10.98 -3.13 -16.15
CA HIS A 157 -9.94 -2.13 -15.83
C HIS A 157 -10.19 -0.77 -16.48
N SER A 158 -10.98 -0.72 -17.55
CA SER A 158 -11.29 0.53 -18.27
C SER A 158 -12.30 1.41 -17.53
N ASN A 159 -13.01 0.87 -16.53
CA ASN A 159 -14.14 1.55 -15.89
C ASN A 159 -13.74 2.53 -14.77
N TYR A 160 -12.48 2.51 -14.33
CA TYR A 160 -12.02 3.24 -13.14
C TYR A 160 -11.12 4.45 -13.43
N GLY A 161 -11.05 4.87 -14.69
CA GLY A 161 -10.42 6.14 -15.14
C GLY A 161 -8.90 6.21 -15.07
N GLU A 162 -8.29 5.56 -14.09
CA GLU A 162 -6.85 5.55 -13.85
C GLU A 162 -6.22 4.19 -14.13
N PRO A 163 -4.91 4.15 -14.46
CA PRO A 163 -4.16 2.92 -14.60
C PRO A 163 -4.34 1.95 -13.43
N TRP A 164 -4.44 0.65 -13.75
CA TRP A 164 -4.59 -0.41 -12.76
C TRP A 164 -3.44 -0.44 -11.75
N ALA A 165 -2.21 -0.22 -12.23
CA ALA A 165 -0.99 -0.18 -11.41
C ALA A 165 -1.05 0.85 -10.26
N GLY A 166 -1.86 1.90 -10.41
CA GLY A 166 -2.09 2.91 -9.39
C GLY A 166 -2.68 2.40 -8.09
N GLY A 167 -3.34 1.23 -8.12
CA GLY A 167 -3.85 0.60 -6.90
C GLY A 167 -2.76 0.31 -5.87
N ARG A 168 -1.57 -0.05 -6.33
CA ARG A 168 -0.41 -0.31 -5.47
C ARG A 168 0.07 0.95 -4.77
N ASP A 169 0.17 2.03 -5.53
CA ASP A 169 0.67 3.33 -5.07
C ASP A 169 -0.25 3.94 -4.01
N VAL A 170 -1.58 3.84 -4.19
CA VAL A 170 -2.57 4.24 -3.18
C VAL A 170 -2.49 3.36 -1.93
N PHE A 171 -2.38 2.04 -2.09
CA PHE A 171 -2.23 1.12 -0.96
C PHE A 171 -1.00 1.48 -0.11
N GLU A 172 0.13 1.68 -0.79
CA GLU A 172 1.38 2.10 -0.20
C GLU A 172 1.10 3.40 0.60
N PHE A 173 0.70 4.50 -0.03
CA PHE A 173 0.44 5.76 0.68
C PHE A 173 -0.44 5.61 1.95
N LEU A 174 -1.55 4.87 1.85
CA LEU A 174 -2.48 4.67 2.96
C LEU A 174 -1.91 3.79 4.08
N ALA A 175 -1.19 2.72 3.72
CA ALA A 175 -0.56 1.83 4.68
C ALA A 175 0.52 2.56 5.49
N GLN A 176 1.31 3.43 4.84
CA GLN A 176 2.29 4.28 5.53
C GLN A 176 1.61 5.27 6.47
N SER A 177 0.64 6.01 5.94
CA SER A 177 0.00 7.12 6.64
C SER A 177 -0.82 6.67 7.85
N SER A 178 -1.25 5.40 7.84
CA SER A 178 -2.06 4.81 8.92
C SER A 178 -1.25 3.86 9.81
N HIS A 179 0.07 3.72 9.57
CA HIS A 179 0.94 2.78 10.29
C HIS A 179 0.39 1.35 10.32
N LEU A 180 -0.10 0.89 9.18
CA LEU A 180 -0.79 -0.38 9.04
C LEU A 180 0.16 -1.55 9.35
N LYS A 181 -0.40 -2.59 9.96
CA LYS A 181 0.27 -3.86 10.27
C LYS A 181 -0.54 -5.02 9.67
N PRO A 182 0.05 -6.22 9.50
CA PRO A 182 -0.70 -7.36 8.99
C PRO A 182 -1.93 -7.73 9.82
N ASP A 183 -1.92 -7.46 11.13
CA ASP A 183 -3.05 -7.69 12.04
C ASP A 183 -4.10 -6.57 12.04
N SER A 184 -3.86 -5.45 11.36
CA SER A 184 -4.85 -4.38 11.22
C SER A 184 -6.11 -4.84 10.48
N ILE A 185 -7.25 -4.21 10.76
CA ILE A 185 -8.51 -4.45 10.04
C ILE A 185 -8.85 -3.22 9.20
N VAL A 186 -9.10 -3.43 7.91
CA VAL A 186 -9.31 -2.35 6.92
C VAL A 186 -10.69 -2.46 6.28
N LEU A 187 -11.37 -1.33 6.14
CA LEU A 187 -12.60 -1.19 5.37
C LEU A 187 -12.39 -0.26 4.17
N GLU A 188 -12.64 -0.76 2.97
CA GLU A 188 -12.80 0.05 1.76
C GLU A 188 -14.28 0.31 1.48
N ILE A 189 -14.66 1.57 1.29
CA ILE A 189 -15.99 1.96 0.84
C ILE A 189 -15.91 2.23 -0.66
N GLY A 190 -16.62 1.41 -1.44
CA GLY A 190 -16.62 1.42 -2.90
C GLY A 190 -15.33 0.83 -3.48
N CYS A 191 -15.06 -0.46 -3.20
CA CYS A 191 -13.83 -1.09 -3.67
C CYS A 191 -13.79 -1.39 -5.17
N GLY A 192 -14.90 -1.23 -5.89
CA GLY A 192 -15.00 -1.58 -7.29
C GLY A 192 -14.56 -3.02 -7.54
N THR A 193 -13.64 -3.19 -8.48
CA THR A 193 -13.02 -4.49 -8.82
C THR A 193 -11.86 -4.87 -7.90
N LEU A 194 -11.61 -4.16 -6.80
CA LEU A 194 -10.47 -4.31 -5.88
C LEU A 194 -9.12 -3.74 -6.38
N ARG A 195 -9.13 -2.68 -7.19
CA ARG A 195 -7.87 -2.05 -7.68
C ARG A 195 -6.87 -1.78 -6.56
N VAL A 196 -7.31 -1.11 -5.50
CA VAL A 196 -6.50 -0.88 -4.29
C VAL A 196 -6.62 -2.08 -3.35
N GLY A 197 -7.84 -2.58 -3.16
CA GLY A 197 -8.15 -3.68 -2.23
C GLY A 197 -7.28 -4.92 -2.37
N LEU A 198 -6.87 -5.33 -3.58
CA LEU A 198 -6.00 -6.50 -3.78
C LEU A 198 -4.68 -6.40 -3.02
N HIS A 199 -4.10 -5.20 -2.94
CA HIS A 199 -2.84 -4.97 -2.24
C HIS A 199 -3.03 -5.05 -0.72
N PHE A 200 -4.12 -4.50 -0.19
CA PHE A 200 -4.51 -4.70 1.21
C PHE A 200 -4.75 -6.17 1.53
N ILE A 201 -5.52 -6.88 0.70
CA ILE A 201 -5.83 -8.30 0.88
C ILE A 201 -4.56 -9.14 0.91
N ARG A 202 -3.57 -8.82 0.08
CA ARG A 202 -2.27 -9.50 0.07
C ARG A 202 -1.49 -9.27 1.38
N TYR A 203 -1.46 -8.03 1.85
CA TYR A 203 -0.67 -7.60 3.01
C TYR A 203 -1.26 -8.04 4.36
N LEU A 204 -2.57 -7.90 4.54
CA LEU A 204 -3.27 -8.15 5.80
C LEU A 204 -3.44 -9.64 6.08
N ASN A 205 -3.68 -10.01 7.33
CA ASN A 205 -4.04 -11.38 7.73
C ASN A 205 -5.37 -11.82 7.07
N PRO A 206 -5.61 -13.13 6.92
CA PRO A 206 -6.87 -13.61 6.36
C PRO A 206 -8.09 -13.06 7.12
N GLY A 207 -9.11 -12.60 6.38
CA GLY A 207 -10.34 -12.02 6.93
C GLY A 207 -10.25 -10.55 7.34
N HIS A 208 -9.08 -9.90 7.25
CA HIS A 208 -8.90 -8.54 7.77
C HIS A 208 -9.18 -7.41 6.76
N PHE A 209 -9.56 -7.75 5.53
CA PHE A 209 -9.98 -6.77 4.53
C PHE A 209 -11.48 -6.87 4.30
N HIS A 210 -12.18 -5.76 4.52
CA HIS A 210 -13.61 -5.62 4.32
C HIS A 210 -13.88 -4.61 3.19
N CYS A 211 -14.90 -4.87 2.38
CA CYS A 211 -15.37 -3.93 1.37
C CYS A 211 -16.90 -3.84 1.31
N LEU A 212 -17.42 -2.61 1.20
CA LEU A 212 -18.79 -2.34 0.79
C LEU A 212 -18.81 -1.79 -0.65
N GLU A 213 -19.47 -2.48 -1.60
CA GLU A 213 -19.56 -2.06 -3.01
C GLU A 213 -21.00 -2.19 -3.51
N ARG A 214 -21.48 -1.26 -4.35
CA ARG A 214 -22.83 -1.27 -4.91
C ARG A 214 -22.94 -2.01 -6.24
N ASP A 215 -21.89 -1.94 -7.05
CA ASP A 215 -21.92 -2.31 -8.46
C ASP A 215 -21.73 -3.83 -8.66
N ASP A 216 -22.71 -4.46 -9.30
CA ASP A 216 -22.74 -5.90 -9.52
C ASP A 216 -21.60 -6.40 -10.44
N LEU A 217 -21.26 -5.63 -11.48
CA LEU A 217 -20.21 -6.02 -12.43
C LEU A 217 -18.84 -5.96 -11.76
N SER A 218 -18.61 -4.92 -10.97
CA SER A 218 -17.43 -4.72 -10.14
C SER A 218 -17.21 -5.89 -9.19
N LEU A 219 -18.28 -6.28 -8.47
CA LEU A 219 -18.26 -7.44 -7.58
C LEU A 219 -18.02 -8.74 -8.36
N MET A 220 -18.61 -8.90 -9.55
CA MET A 220 -18.35 -10.08 -10.36
C MET A 220 -16.89 -10.19 -10.77
N ALA A 221 -16.31 -9.10 -11.26
CA ALA A 221 -14.90 -9.05 -11.61
C ALA A 221 -13.99 -9.31 -10.40
N ALA A 222 -14.29 -8.72 -9.24
CA ALA A 222 -13.57 -8.96 -8.00
C ALA A 222 -13.51 -10.45 -7.64
N PHE A 223 -14.65 -11.15 -7.69
CA PHE A 223 -14.73 -12.57 -7.28
C PHE A 223 -14.31 -13.58 -8.36
N ARG A 224 -14.64 -13.32 -9.63
CA ARG A 224 -14.41 -14.28 -10.74
C ARG A 224 -13.05 -14.13 -11.40
N TYR A 225 -12.45 -12.94 -11.33
CA TYR A 225 -11.21 -12.65 -12.04
C TYR A 225 -10.10 -12.21 -11.08
N GLU A 226 -10.29 -11.14 -10.33
CA GLU A 226 -9.21 -10.47 -9.59
C GLU A 226 -8.70 -11.28 -8.41
N LEU A 227 -9.58 -11.78 -7.53
CA LEU A 227 -9.16 -12.61 -6.40
C LEU A 227 -8.49 -13.92 -6.85
N PRO A 228 -9.05 -14.69 -7.81
CA PRO A 228 -8.40 -15.89 -8.33
C PRO A 228 -7.08 -15.61 -9.06
N SER A 229 -7.02 -14.60 -9.95
CA SER A 229 -5.84 -14.31 -10.78
C SER A 229 -4.63 -13.90 -9.93
N GLN A 230 -4.89 -13.27 -8.78
CA GLN A 230 -3.85 -12.90 -7.81
C GLN A 230 -3.54 -13.99 -6.78
N GLY A 231 -4.23 -15.14 -6.81
CA GLY A 231 -4.05 -16.24 -5.85
C GLY A 231 -4.54 -15.93 -4.42
N LEU A 232 -5.43 -14.95 -4.26
CA LEU A 232 -5.80 -14.38 -2.96
C LEU A 232 -7.06 -14.98 -2.32
N LEU A 233 -7.69 -15.98 -2.94
CA LEU A 233 -8.90 -16.62 -2.41
C LEU A 233 -8.74 -17.08 -0.95
N HIS A 234 -7.56 -17.60 -0.59
CA HIS A 234 -7.25 -18.09 0.76
C HIS A 234 -7.22 -16.98 1.83
N LYS A 235 -7.12 -15.71 1.44
CA LYS A 235 -7.15 -14.56 2.35
C LYS A 235 -8.57 -14.20 2.82
N ARG A 236 -9.61 -14.79 2.22
CA ARG A 236 -11.02 -14.68 2.66
C ARG A 236 -11.48 -13.24 2.98
N PRO A 237 -11.33 -12.26 2.08
CA PRO A 237 -11.86 -10.90 2.33
C PRO A 237 -13.38 -10.92 2.47
N LEU A 238 -13.91 -10.05 3.33
CA LEU A 238 -15.35 -9.88 3.50
C LEU A 238 -15.83 -8.77 2.56
N ILE A 239 -16.42 -9.16 1.43
CA ILE A 239 -16.94 -8.20 0.44
C ILE A 239 -18.46 -8.29 0.43
N VAL A 240 -19.11 -7.15 0.68
CA VAL A 240 -20.55 -7.03 0.85
C VAL A 240 -21.12 -6.11 -0.22
N LYS A 241 -22.16 -6.58 -0.92
CA LYS A 241 -22.98 -5.72 -1.75
C LYS A 241 -23.83 -4.78 -0.90
N GLY A 242 -23.79 -3.48 -1.18
CA GLY A 242 -24.69 -2.50 -0.59
C GLY A 242 -24.42 -1.07 -1.08
N ASP A 243 -25.46 -0.25 -1.09
CA ASP A 243 -25.43 1.14 -1.59
C ASP A 243 -25.88 2.17 -0.55
N ASN A 244 -26.22 1.71 0.66
CA ASN A 244 -26.90 2.48 1.70
C ASN A 244 -26.04 2.71 2.95
N MET A 245 -24.72 2.53 2.84
CA MET A 245 -23.75 2.64 3.95
C MET A 245 -24.14 1.77 5.16
N ASP A 246 -24.70 0.58 4.91
CA ASP A 246 -24.98 -0.41 5.95
C ASP A 246 -23.77 -1.33 6.14
N PHE A 247 -23.24 -1.33 7.36
CA PHE A 247 -22.06 -2.11 7.76
C PHE A 247 -22.42 -3.25 8.73
N SER A 248 -23.70 -3.51 8.96
CA SER A 248 -24.18 -4.55 9.89
C SER A 248 -23.70 -5.95 9.51
N ARG A 249 -23.55 -6.21 8.20
CA ARG A 249 -23.10 -7.49 7.65
C ARG A 249 -21.64 -7.85 7.93
N PHE A 250 -20.82 -6.90 8.41
CA PHE A 250 -19.44 -7.16 8.80
C PHE A 250 -19.31 -7.64 10.26
N GLY A 251 -20.41 -7.68 11.02
CA GLY A 251 -20.41 -8.01 12.44
C GLY A 251 -20.43 -6.77 13.34
N SER A 252 -21.06 -6.89 14.51
CA SER A 252 -21.19 -5.79 15.47
C SER A 252 -19.84 -5.37 16.07
N ASP A 253 -18.99 -6.36 16.35
CA ASP A 253 -17.80 -6.20 17.21
C ASP A 253 -16.53 -5.79 16.45
N VAL A 254 -16.64 -5.64 15.12
CA VAL A 254 -15.52 -5.24 14.28
C VAL A 254 -15.16 -3.78 14.51
N VAL A 255 -13.88 -3.56 14.75
CA VAL A 255 -13.25 -2.24 14.91
C VAL A 255 -12.11 -2.12 13.90
N TYR A 256 -12.13 -1.06 13.10
CA TYR A 256 -11.19 -0.82 12.00
C TYR A 256 -10.03 0.08 12.43
N ASP A 257 -8.82 -0.29 12.03
CA ASP A 257 -7.63 0.56 12.10
C ASP A 257 -7.64 1.59 10.97
N LEU A 258 -8.13 1.21 9.78
CA LEU A 258 -8.27 2.08 8.63
C LEU A 258 -9.62 1.90 7.96
N ILE A 259 -10.29 3.02 7.69
CA ILE A 259 -11.42 3.10 6.77
C ILE A 259 -11.02 4.04 5.65
N TYR A 260 -11.25 3.68 4.40
CA TYR A 260 -10.98 4.61 3.31
C TYR A 260 -12.01 4.57 2.19
N ALA A 261 -12.13 5.70 1.49
CA ALA A 261 -12.99 5.88 0.33
C ALA A 261 -12.18 6.60 -0.77
N SER A 262 -11.74 5.85 -1.78
CA SER A 262 -11.02 6.43 -2.92
C SER A 262 -12.00 6.81 -4.03
N ALA A 263 -12.12 8.10 -4.33
CA ALA A 263 -12.99 8.66 -5.37
C ALA A 263 -14.50 8.31 -5.25
N VAL A 264 -14.97 7.82 -4.10
CA VAL A 264 -16.35 7.32 -3.95
C VAL A 264 -17.33 8.39 -3.46
N PHE A 265 -16.98 9.17 -2.44
CA PHE A 265 -17.90 10.16 -1.84
C PHE A 265 -18.33 11.27 -2.80
N LEU A 266 -17.57 11.54 -3.85
CA LEU A 266 -17.94 12.53 -4.87
C LEU A 266 -19.10 12.07 -5.77
N HIS A 267 -19.42 10.77 -5.76
CA HIS A 267 -20.54 10.16 -6.47
C HIS A 267 -21.74 9.85 -5.54
N MET A 268 -21.65 10.22 -4.26
CA MET A 268 -22.68 9.92 -3.27
C MET A 268 -23.44 11.18 -2.83
N PRO A 269 -24.74 11.07 -2.49
CA PRO A 269 -25.45 12.17 -1.85
C PRO A 269 -24.83 12.53 -0.49
N ASP A 270 -24.62 13.82 -0.23
CA ASP A 270 -23.98 14.31 1.00
C ASP A 270 -24.65 13.76 2.28
N LYS A 271 -25.98 13.68 2.30
CA LYS A 271 -26.75 13.11 3.42
C LYS A 271 -26.36 11.66 3.71
N LEU A 272 -26.13 10.85 2.68
CA LEU A 272 -25.78 9.44 2.83
C LEU A 272 -24.35 9.28 3.34
N VAL A 273 -23.42 10.13 2.89
CA VAL A 273 -22.05 10.17 3.43
C VAL A 273 -22.07 10.44 4.94
N TRP A 274 -22.85 11.42 5.39
CA TRP A 274 -23.00 11.72 6.82
C TRP A 274 -23.59 10.58 7.64
N VAL A 275 -24.63 9.90 7.12
CA VAL A 275 -25.20 8.69 7.77
C VAL A 275 -24.15 7.59 7.88
N GLY A 276 -23.33 7.40 6.83
CA GLY A 276 -22.25 6.44 6.85
C GLY A 276 -21.18 6.75 7.88
N LEU A 277 -20.72 8.02 7.96
CA LEU A 277 -19.75 8.45 8.96
C LEU A 277 -20.27 8.22 10.38
N GLU A 278 -21.54 8.56 10.66
CA GLU A 278 -22.17 8.31 11.96
C GLU A 278 -22.15 6.83 12.35
N ARG A 279 -22.47 5.93 11.41
CA ARG A 279 -22.44 4.48 11.64
C ARG A 279 -21.03 3.93 11.84
N LEU A 280 -20.03 4.57 11.23
CA LEU A 280 -18.65 4.11 11.26
C LEU A 280 -17.87 4.63 12.46
N THR A 281 -18.27 5.75 13.09
CA THR A 281 -17.51 6.31 14.22
C THR A 281 -17.26 5.28 15.32
N ASN A 282 -18.30 4.55 15.74
CA ASN A 282 -18.15 3.53 16.80
C ASN A 282 -17.43 2.26 16.33
N LYS A 283 -17.24 2.09 15.02
CA LYS A 283 -16.46 1.02 14.41
C LYS A 283 -15.02 1.44 14.10
N LEU A 284 -14.64 2.69 14.35
CA LEU A 284 -13.26 3.14 14.20
C LEU A 284 -12.51 2.95 15.52
N LYS A 285 -11.30 2.37 15.44
CA LYS A 285 -10.43 2.17 16.60
C LYS A 285 -10.23 3.48 17.36
N PRO A 286 -10.50 3.52 18.67
CA PRO A 286 -10.30 4.73 19.46
C PRO A 286 -8.87 5.26 19.34
N TYR A 287 -8.73 6.58 19.13
CA TYR A 287 -7.48 7.35 19.07
C TYR A 287 -6.53 7.02 17.89
N ASP A 288 -6.36 5.74 17.56
CA ASP A 288 -5.41 5.27 16.55
C ASP A 288 -6.05 5.04 15.18
N GLY A 289 -7.35 4.76 15.12
CA GLY A 289 -8.05 4.52 13.87
C GLY A 289 -8.07 5.76 12.98
N ARG A 290 -7.96 5.56 11.67
CA ARG A 290 -7.99 6.63 10.66
C ARG A 290 -9.08 6.42 9.62
N ILE A 291 -9.66 7.53 9.18
CA ILE A 291 -10.51 7.58 7.98
C ILE A 291 -9.80 8.44 6.93
N PHE A 292 -9.67 7.90 5.72
CA PHE A 292 -9.09 8.60 4.58
C PHE A 292 -10.12 8.75 3.45
N VAL A 293 -10.34 9.97 2.98
CA VAL A 293 -11.24 10.27 1.85
C VAL A 293 -10.45 11.00 0.78
N SER A 294 -10.47 10.52 -0.47
CA SER A 294 -9.70 11.16 -1.55
C SER A 294 -10.51 12.20 -2.35
N HIS A 295 -9.80 12.95 -3.18
CA HIS A 295 -10.26 14.00 -4.11
C HIS A 295 -10.85 15.25 -3.45
N ASN A 296 -12.00 15.12 -2.78
CA ASN A 296 -12.67 16.25 -2.12
C ASN A 296 -13.59 15.79 -0.99
N ILE A 297 -13.93 16.73 -0.11
CA ILE A 297 -14.89 16.54 0.98
C ILE A 297 -16.10 17.47 0.80
N LYS A 298 -16.73 17.46 -0.39
CA LYS A 298 -17.89 18.32 -0.71
C LYS A 298 -19.04 18.21 0.30
N PHE A 299 -19.26 17.01 0.86
CA PHE A 299 -20.25 16.78 1.92
C PHE A 299 -20.01 17.66 3.16
N CYS A 300 -18.77 18.10 3.37
CA CYS A 300 -18.35 18.99 4.44
C CYS A 300 -18.21 20.44 3.96
N SER A 301 -17.50 20.68 2.85
CA SER A 301 -17.21 22.05 2.38
C SER A 301 -18.45 22.83 1.93
N ARG A 302 -19.53 22.14 1.53
CA ARG A 302 -20.82 22.78 1.16
C ARG A 302 -21.62 23.29 2.35
N LEU A 303 -21.34 22.85 3.57
CA LEU A 303 -22.08 23.30 4.76
C LEU A 303 -21.76 24.76 5.13
N GLY A 304 -20.56 25.24 4.78
CA GLY A 304 -20.09 26.59 5.07
C GLY A 304 -19.71 26.81 6.55
N GLY A 305 -18.93 27.86 6.80
CA GLY A 305 -18.51 28.25 8.15
C GLY A 305 -17.79 27.12 8.91
N ASP A 306 -18.17 26.95 10.18
CA ASP A 306 -17.65 25.93 11.10
C ASP A 306 -18.58 24.71 11.24
N GLU A 307 -19.63 24.62 10.42
CA GLU A 307 -20.70 23.63 10.57
C GLU A 307 -20.21 22.18 10.33
N CYS A 308 -19.33 21.96 9.36
CA CYS A 308 -18.68 20.66 9.16
C CYS A 308 -17.91 20.23 10.43
N THR A 309 -17.12 21.14 11.02
CA THR A 309 -16.34 20.86 12.23
C THR A 309 -17.26 20.53 13.42
N LYS A 310 -18.34 21.31 13.61
CA LYS A 310 -19.35 21.05 14.65
C LYS A 310 -19.98 19.67 14.47
N ARG A 311 -20.38 19.34 13.23
CA ARG A 311 -21.02 18.06 12.93
C ARG A 311 -20.07 16.87 13.14
N LEU A 312 -18.82 16.98 12.70
CA LEU A 312 -17.78 15.97 12.99
C LEU A 312 -17.59 15.80 14.49
N THR A 313 -17.47 16.91 15.24
CA THR A 313 -17.28 16.90 16.70
C THR A 313 -18.46 16.22 17.42
N ASN A 314 -19.69 16.48 16.97
CA ASN A 314 -20.90 15.83 17.52
C ASN A 314 -20.91 14.32 17.27
N LEU A 315 -20.34 13.87 16.15
CA LEU A 315 -20.13 12.44 15.87
C LEU A 315 -18.94 11.83 16.62
N GLY A 316 -18.11 12.63 17.30
CA GLY A 316 -16.87 12.15 17.92
C GLY A 316 -15.73 11.94 16.92
N LEU A 317 -15.77 12.64 15.79
CA LEU A 317 -14.70 12.67 14.79
C LEU A 317 -14.04 14.06 14.76
N GLU A 318 -12.80 14.10 14.32
CA GLU A 318 -12.13 15.35 13.95
C GLU A 318 -11.39 15.21 12.62
N TYR A 319 -11.34 16.32 11.89
CA TYR A 319 -10.46 16.46 10.74
C TYR A 319 -9.03 16.71 11.23
N VAL A 320 -8.08 15.89 10.75
CA VAL A 320 -6.68 15.97 11.15
C VAL A 320 -5.93 16.88 10.20
N ARG A 321 -5.86 16.50 8.92
CA ARG A 321 -5.13 17.24 7.88
C ARG A 321 -5.48 16.78 6.47
N LYS A 322 -5.00 17.57 5.52
CA LYS A 322 -4.99 17.25 4.10
C LYS A 322 -3.60 16.72 3.76
N HIS A 323 -3.56 15.64 2.99
CA HIS A 323 -2.37 15.07 2.39
C HIS A 323 -2.39 15.31 0.89
N THR A 324 -1.22 15.56 0.33
CA THR A 324 -0.98 15.53 -1.10
C THR A 324 -0.14 14.30 -1.37
N HIS A 325 -0.71 13.35 -2.11
CA HIS A 325 -0.04 12.13 -2.54
C HIS A 325 0.42 12.32 -4.00
N ASP A 326 1.72 12.47 -4.20
CA ASP A 326 2.30 12.67 -5.53
C ASP A 326 2.73 11.31 -6.10
N SER A 327 1.98 10.82 -7.08
CA SER A 327 2.18 9.48 -7.63
C SER A 327 3.29 9.48 -8.66
N LEU A 328 4.17 8.48 -8.59
CA LEU A 328 5.16 8.23 -9.65
C LEU A 328 4.54 7.56 -10.89
N LEU A 329 3.30 7.08 -10.78
CA LEU A 329 2.60 6.38 -11.85
C LEU A 329 1.63 7.29 -12.61
N PHE A 330 1.32 8.46 -12.08
CA PHE A 330 0.34 9.38 -12.65
C PHE A 330 0.92 10.75 -12.91
N ASN A 331 0.36 11.45 -13.91
CA ASN A 331 0.74 12.82 -14.23
C ASN A 331 -0.02 13.85 -13.36
N HIS A 332 -0.51 13.43 -12.19
CA HIS A 332 -1.24 14.25 -11.23
C HIS A 332 -1.00 13.74 -9.80
N TYR A 333 -1.17 14.64 -8.84
CA TYR A 333 -1.25 14.28 -7.43
C TYR A 333 -2.70 14.02 -7.02
N GLU A 334 -2.90 13.16 -6.03
CA GLU A 334 -4.17 12.99 -5.36
C GLU A 334 -4.21 13.76 -4.04
N ILE A 335 -5.40 14.23 -3.68
CA ILE A 335 -5.62 14.85 -2.38
C ILE A 335 -6.38 13.89 -1.47
N TRP A 336 -5.90 13.71 -0.25
CA TRP A 336 -6.52 12.86 0.76
C TRP A 336 -6.81 13.64 2.04
N PHE A 337 -7.99 13.44 2.61
CA PHE A 337 -8.44 14.09 3.85
C PHE A 337 -8.48 13.05 4.96
N GLU A 338 -7.69 13.30 6.01
CA GLU A 338 -7.57 12.41 7.16
C GLU A 338 -8.51 12.86 8.28
N PHE A 339 -9.24 11.91 8.81
CA PHE A 339 -10.07 12.07 10.00
C PHE A 339 -9.72 11.01 11.04
N ARG A 340 -9.94 11.32 12.31
CA ARG A 340 -9.79 10.35 13.41
C ARG A 340 -10.88 10.51 14.45
N ARG A 341 -11.01 9.50 15.30
CA ARG A 341 -11.95 9.51 16.43
C ARG A 341 -11.37 10.28 17.61
N THR A 342 -12.17 11.16 18.22
CA THR A 342 -11.75 12.01 19.35
C THR A 342 -12.15 11.47 20.73
N LYS A 343 -13.11 10.54 20.80
CA LYS A 343 -13.64 9.99 22.05
C LYS A 343 -13.81 8.48 21.93
N ALA A 344 -13.40 7.72 22.96
CA ALA A 344 -13.55 6.27 23.03
C ALA A 344 -15.00 5.82 23.22
#